data_AF-A0A5C7PZV0-F1
#
_entry.id   AF-A0A5C7PZV0-F1
#
_cell.length_a   1.000
_cell.length_b   1.000
_cell.length_c   1.000
_cell.angle_alpha   90.00
_cell.angle_beta   90.00
_cell.angle_gamma   90.00
#
_symmetry.space_group_name_H-M   'P 1'
#
loop_
_entity.id
_entity.type
_entity.pdbx_description
1 polymer ?
#
loop_
_entity_poly.entity_id
_entity_poly.type
_entity_poly.pdbx_seq_one_letter_code
_entity_poly.pdbx_strand_id
1 'polypeptide(L)'
;MNIFILDADATLSARYHQDAHIGKMALEGCQLLSTCHPADVAPYRHTHVNHPCALWARSSTANYDELVRRTGALLNESAYRGHGFSESVARALHVLRD
;
A
#
# COMPACT_ATOMS: atom_id res chain seq x y z
N MET A 1 -11.00 -2.38 -0.70
CA MET A 1 -9.57 -2.48 -1.05
C MET A 1 -9.36 -2.15 -2.50
N ASN A 2 -9.44 -0.87 -2.83
CA ASN A 2 -9.13 -0.38 -4.17
C ASN A 2 -7.71 0.19 -4.19
N ILE A 3 -7.11 0.29 -5.37
CA ILE A 3 -5.88 1.05 -5.59
C ILE A 3 -6.29 2.32 -6.32
N PHE A 4 -6.11 3.49 -5.69
CA PHE A 4 -6.43 4.76 -6.31
C PHE A 4 -5.19 5.36 -6.98
N ILE A 5 -5.23 5.45 -8.31
CA ILE A 5 -4.16 6.01 -9.14
C ILE A 5 -4.66 7.36 -9.65
N LEU A 6 -4.13 8.43 -9.08
CA LEU A 6 -4.51 9.82 -9.43
C LEU A 6 -3.47 10.48 -10.36
N ASP A 7 -2.28 9.89 -10.44
CA ASP A 7 -1.20 10.29 -11.32
C ASP A 7 -0.30 9.09 -11.64
N ALA A 8 0.40 9.14 -12.78
CA ALA A 8 1.40 8.15 -13.15
C ALA A 8 2.59 8.16 -12.18
N ASP A 9 3.01 9.35 -11.74
CA ASP A 9 3.98 9.51 -10.68
C ASP A 9 3.35 9.20 -9.31
N ALA A 10 3.96 8.33 -8.52
CA ALA A 10 3.38 7.91 -7.22
C ALA A 10 3.39 9.05 -6.20
N THR A 11 4.40 9.92 -6.25
CA THR A 11 4.50 11.05 -5.33
C THR A 11 3.44 12.09 -5.63
N LEU A 12 3.22 12.45 -6.90
CA LEU A 12 2.10 13.31 -7.31
C LEU A 12 0.76 12.66 -7.01
N SER A 13 0.61 11.36 -7.32
CA SER A 13 -0.61 10.62 -7.01
C SER A 13 -0.93 10.67 -5.52
N ALA A 14 0.07 10.50 -4.64
CA ALA A 14 -0.11 10.62 -3.19
C ALA A 14 -0.50 12.05 -2.78
N ARG A 15 0.13 13.07 -3.37
CA ARG A 15 -0.22 14.49 -3.13
C ARG A 15 -1.65 14.84 -3.55
N TYR A 16 -2.21 14.16 -4.54
CA TYR A 16 -3.61 14.38 -4.95
C TYR A 16 -4.63 13.64 -4.07
N HIS A 17 -4.20 12.76 -3.16
CA HIS A 17 -5.12 12.15 -2.21
C HIS A 17 -5.64 13.16 -1.19
N GLN A 18 -6.90 12.96 -0.80
CA GLN A 18 -7.53 13.69 0.29
C GLN A 18 -6.99 13.16 1.62
N ASP A 19 -6.96 13.99 2.66
CA ASP A 19 -6.37 13.62 3.95
C ASP A 19 -7.08 12.41 4.59
N ALA A 20 -8.40 12.30 4.42
CA ALA A 20 -9.17 11.15 4.88
C ALA A 20 -8.77 9.83 4.21
N HIS A 21 -8.17 9.89 3.01
CA HIS A 21 -7.75 8.72 2.26
C HIS A 21 -6.29 8.35 2.51
N ILE A 22 -5.41 9.32 2.77
CA ILE A 22 -3.98 9.08 2.63
C ILE A 22 -3.42 8.00 3.57
N GLY A 23 -3.80 8.03 4.85
CA GLY A 23 -3.41 7.00 5.81
C GLY A 23 -4.13 5.67 5.58
N LYS A 24 -5.42 5.71 5.21
CA LYS A 24 -6.21 4.51 4.94
C LYS A 24 -5.67 3.74 3.73
N MET A 25 -5.32 4.45 2.66
CA MET A 25 -4.80 3.85 1.42
C MET A 25 -3.42 3.21 1.63
N ALA A 26 -2.59 3.75 2.52
CA ALA A 26 -1.33 3.12 2.87
C ALA A 26 -1.54 1.77 3.60
N LEU A 27 -2.40 1.74 4.62
CA LEU A 27 -2.76 0.51 5.33
C LEU A 27 -3.33 -0.55 4.37
N GLU A 28 -4.28 -0.12 3.55
CA GLU A 28 -4.93 -0.93 2.55
C GLU A 28 -3.91 -1.50 1.53
N GLY A 29 -2.95 -0.70 1.08
CA GLY A 29 -1.83 -1.16 0.25
C GLY A 29 -1.03 -2.30 0.89
N CYS A 30 -0.64 -2.18 2.16
CA CYS A 30 0.06 -3.24 2.88
C CYS A 30 -0.77 -4.52 3.06
N GLN A 31 -2.10 -4.40 3.19
CA GLN A 31 -2.99 -5.57 3.25
C GLN A 31 -3.04 -6.31 1.92
N LEU A 32 -3.10 -5.59 0.79
CA LEU A 32 -3.01 -6.20 -0.54
C LEU A 32 -1.65 -6.87 -0.76
N LEU A 33 -0.56 -6.17 -0.44
CA LEU A 33 0.82 -6.69 -0.54
C LEU A 33 0.99 -7.95 0.29
N SER A 34 0.44 -7.98 1.50
CA SER A 34 0.45 -9.16 2.37
C SER A 34 -0.14 -10.40 1.70
N THR A 35 -1.14 -10.26 0.82
CA THR A 35 -1.68 -11.43 0.09
C THR A 35 -0.68 -12.08 -0.87
N CYS A 36 0.39 -11.39 -1.23
CA CYS A 36 1.45 -11.87 -2.12
C CYS A 36 2.48 -12.75 -1.38
N HIS A 37 2.39 -12.81 -0.06
CA HIS A 37 3.30 -13.55 0.81
C HIS A 37 2.60 -14.76 1.46
N PRO A 38 3.35 -15.73 2.01
CA PRO A 38 2.77 -16.77 2.86
C PRO A 38 2.04 -16.17 4.08
N ALA A 39 0.87 -16.72 4.42
CA ALA A 39 -0.02 -16.16 5.43
C ALA A 39 0.55 -16.15 6.86
N ASP A 40 1.53 -17.01 7.12
CA ASP A 40 2.28 -17.15 8.37
C ASP A 40 3.46 -16.17 8.49
N VAL A 41 3.89 -15.57 7.37
CA VAL A 41 4.99 -14.60 7.31
C VAL A 41 4.47 -13.18 7.11
N ALA A 42 3.35 -13.01 6.42
CA ALA A 42 2.80 -11.70 6.07
C ALA A 42 2.43 -10.86 7.31
N PRO A 43 2.75 -9.55 7.33
CA PRO A 43 2.50 -8.69 8.49
C PRO A 43 1.00 -8.42 8.73
N TYR A 44 0.16 -8.59 7.70
CA TYR A 44 -1.29 -8.54 7.82
C TYR A 44 -1.91 -9.86 7.40
N ARG A 45 -2.97 -10.27 8.11
CA ARG A 45 -3.79 -11.41 7.72
C ARG A 45 -4.31 -11.20 6.29
N HIS A 46 -4.30 -12.26 5.49
CA HIS A 46 -4.87 -12.22 4.16
C HIS A 46 -6.34 -11.79 4.21
N THR A 47 -6.66 -10.70 3.52
CA THR A 47 -8.02 -10.24 3.31
C THR A 47 -8.29 -10.13 1.81
N HIS A 48 -9.55 -10.30 1.41
CA HIS A 48 -9.99 -10.04 0.04
C HIS A 48 -9.12 -10.69 -1.06
N VAL A 49 -8.62 -11.92 -0.85
CA VAL A 49 -7.65 -12.57 -1.75
C VAL A 49 -8.13 -12.68 -3.20
N ASN A 50 -9.43 -12.79 -3.42
CA ASN A 50 -10.05 -12.87 -4.75
C ASN A 50 -10.46 -11.51 -5.33
N HIS A 51 -10.21 -10.40 -4.62
CA HIS A 51 -10.51 -9.07 -5.11
C HIS A 51 -9.59 -8.70 -6.29
N PRO A 52 -10.08 -7.98 -7.31
CA PRO A 52 -9.29 -7.63 -8.49
C PRO A 52 -7.93 -6.99 -8.17
N CYS A 53 -7.87 -6.07 -7.20
CA CYS A 53 -6.60 -5.46 -6.79
C CYS A 53 -5.63 -6.45 -6.11
N ALA A 54 -6.13 -7.44 -5.37
CA ALA A 54 -5.29 -8.47 -4.77
C ALA A 54 -4.76 -9.43 -5.83
N LEU A 55 -5.61 -9.80 -6.80
CA LEU A 55 -5.19 -10.60 -7.97
C LEU A 55 -4.17 -9.85 -8.82
N TRP A 56 -4.38 -8.54 -9.05
CA TRP A 56 -3.46 -7.68 -9.79
C TRP A 56 -2.10 -7.58 -9.10
N ALA A 57 -2.06 -7.37 -7.79
CA ALA A 57 -0.80 -7.30 -7.04
C ALA A 57 0.02 -8.61 -7.15
N ARG A 58 -0.66 -9.76 -7.20
CA ARG A 58 -0.01 -11.09 -7.31
C ARG A 58 0.29 -11.53 -8.74
N SER A 59 -0.20 -10.82 -9.75
CA SER A 59 -0.07 -11.30 -11.14
C SER A 59 1.31 -11.03 -11.75
N SER A 60 2.12 -10.14 -11.15
CA SER A 60 3.51 -9.93 -11.54
C SER A 60 4.30 -9.18 -10.47
N THR A 61 5.63 -9.35 -10.47
CA THR A 61 6.56 -8.56 -9.65
C THR A 61 6.45 -7.06 -9.97
N ALA A 62 6.23 -6.70 -11.25
CA ALA A 62 6.07 -5.29 -11.62
C ALA A 62 4.85 -4.64 -10.94
N ASN A 63 3.72 -5.36 -10.84
CA ASN A 63 2.54 -4.87 -10.13
C ASN A 63 2.79 -4.78 -8.62
N TYR A 64 3.50 -5.76 -8.07
CA TYR A 64 3.93 -5.77 -6.68
C TYR A 64 4.78 -4.54 -6.34
N ASP A 65 5.84 -4.30 -7.10
CA ASP A 65 6.78 -3.20 -6.91
C ASP A 65 6.08 -1.83 -7.06
N GLU A 66 5.17 -1.73 -8.03
CA GLU A 66 4.38 -0.52 -8.23
C GLU A 66 3.47 -0.23 -7.03
N LEU A 67 2.87 -1.26 -6.43
CA LEU A 67 2.07 -1.11 -5.22
C LEU A 67 2.95 -0.72 -4.01
N VAL A 68 4.12 -1.36 -3.83
CA VAL A 68 5.10 -0.98 -2.79
C VAL A 68 5.46 0.50 -2.92
N ARG A 69 5.80 0.95 -4.15
CA ARG A 69 6.17 2.33 -4.45
C ARG A 69 5.04 3.32 -4.11
N ARG A 70 3.82 3.02 -4.54
CA ARG A 70 2.64 3.86 -4.27
C ARG A 70 2.28 3.91 -2.78
N THR A 71 2.34 2.77 -2.09
CA THR A 71 2.09 2.70 -0.65
C THR A 71 3.14 3.48 0.15
N GLY A 72 4.41 3.42 -0.24
CA GLY A 72 5.47 4.24 0.35
C GLY A 72 5.25 5.74 0.12
N ALA A 73 4.85 6.14 -1.09
CA ALA A 73 4.52 7.54 -1.38
C ALA A 73 3.36 8.06 -0.51
N LEU A 74 2.31 7.25 -0.31
CA LEU A 74 1.20 7.59 0.57
C LEU A 74 1.63 7.75 2.04
N LEU A 75 2.50 6.86 2.54
CA LEU A 75 3.05 6.98 3.90
C LEU A 75 3.85 8.27 4.08
N ASN A 76 4.72 8.58 3.13
CA ASN A 76 5.57 9.77 3.18
C ASN A 76 4.71 11.04 3.16
N GLU A 77 3.71 11.09 2.29
CA GLU A 77 2.81 12.24 2.19
C GLU A 77 1.91 12.35 3.45
N SER A 78 1.43 11.24 4.01
CA SER A 78 0.67 11.23 5.29
C SER A 78 1.50 11.80 6.44
N ALA A 79 2.78 11.41 6.51
CA ALA A 79 3.73 11.91 7.50
C ALA A 79 3.99 13.41 7.31
N TYR A 80 4.21 13.85 6.07
CA TYR A 80 4.44 15.24 5.72
C TYR A 80 3.27 16.16 6.14
N ARG A 81 2.02 15.72 5.94
CA ARG A 81 0.82 16.52 6.29
C ARG A 81 0.46 16.50 7.77
N GLY A 82 1.10 15.67 8.59
CA GLY A 82 0.76 15.53 10.01
C GLY A 82 -0.54 14.77 10.27
N HIS A 83 -1.05 13.99 9.31
CA HIS A 83 -2.29 13.20 9.46
C HIS A 83 -2.06 11.78 10.00
N GLY A 84 -0.97 11.60 10.75
CA GLY A 84 -0.60 10.34 11.36
C GLY A 84 0.33 9.52 10.47
N PHE A 85 1.61 9.52 10.84
CA PHE A 85 2.53 8.47 10.42
C PHE A 85 2.17 7.21 11.18
N SER A 86 1.80 6.15 10.46
CA SER A 86 1.57 4.85 11.07
C SER A 86 2.86 4.05 11.07
N GLU A 87 3.55 4.03 12.21
CA GLU A 87 4.79 3.27 12.39
C GLU A 87 4.59 1.76 12.13
N SER A 88 3.41 1.21 12.47
CA SER A 88 3.07 -0.17 12.16
C SER A 88 2.96 -0.42 10.66
N VAL A 89 2.31 0.48 9.90
CA VAL A 89 2.22 0.35 8.44
C VAL A 89 3.58 0.53 7.78
N ALA A 90 4.42 1.45 8.28
CA ALA A 90 5.79 1.65 7.78
C ALA A 90 6.68 0.42 8.02
N ARG A 91 6.62 -0.18 9.22
CA ARG A 91 7.30 -1.45 9.51
C ARG A 91 6.82 -2.59 8.62
N ALA A 92 5.50 -2.71 8.43
CA ALA A 92 4.94 -3.72 7.55
C ALA A 92 5.43 -3.55 6.11
N LEU A 93 5.45 -2.33 5.58
CA LEU A 93 5.96 -2.06 4.24
C LEU A 93 7.45 -2.38 4.11
N HIS A 94 8.24 -2.13 5.16
CA HIS A 94 9.65 -2.51 5.18
C HIS A 94 9.83 -4.03 5.11
N VAL A 95 9.05 -4.82 5.85
CA VAL A 95 9.10 -6.29 5.77
C VAL A 95 8.66 -6.78 4.40
N LEU A 96 7.65 -6.15 3.80
CA LEU A 96 7.10 -6.55 2.52
C LEU A 96 8.04 -6.26 1.33
N ARG A 97 8.86 -5.21 1.40
CA ARG A 97 9.77 -4.85 0.28
C ARG A 97 11.06 -5.68 0.24
N ASP A 98 11.41 -6.34 1.35
CA ASP A 98 12.64 -7.11 1.53
C ASP A 98 12.43 -8.57 1.07
#